data_AF-B3CQI4-F1
#
_entry.id   AF-B3CQI4-F1
#
_cell.length_a   1.000
_cell.length_b   1.000
_cell.length_c   1.000
_cell.angle_alpha   90.00
_cell.angle_beta   90.00
_cell.angle_gamma   90.00
#
_symmetry.space_group_name_H-M   'P 1'
#
loop_
_entity.id
_entity.type
_entity.pdbx_description
1 polymer ?
#
loop_
_entity_poly.entity_id
_entity_poly.type
_entity_poly.pdbx_seq_one_letter_code
_entity_poly.pdbx_strand_id
1 'polypeptide(L)'
;MCKNLAIILSLILLNTVAVAAEQSIQQDLIHDKAILAEEYSNIGSSFLRLKKYHKAIENFDITIKYDPSYASAYNNKGTALDDPRKPLEAIENFNINLTMQKHIVIIENYDTALLDIDQSIKFTKKIS
;
A
#
# COMPACT_ATOMS: atom_id res chain seq x y z
N MET A 1 -11.12 6.94 60.80
CA MET A 1 -11.22 8.04 59.81
C MET A 1 -10.02 8.10 58.86
N CYS A 2 -8.77 8.21 59.32
CA CYS A 2 -7.62 8.45 58.44
C CYS A 2 -7.32 7.35 57.41
N LYS A 3 -7.54 6.07 57.73
CA LYS A 3 -7.31 4.95 56.79
C LYS A 3 -8.24 4.98 55.58
N ASN A 4 -9.53 5.29 55.78
CA ASN A 4 -10.50 5.40 54.67
C ASN A 4 -10.19 6.59 53.77
N LEU A 5 -9.76 7.72 54.34
CA LEU A 5 -9.38 8.91 53.56
C LEU A 5 -8.13 8.65 52.70
N ALA A 6 -7.15 7.93 53.25
CA ALA A 6 -5.94 7.53 52.51
C ALA A 6 -6.25 6.56 51.36
N ILE A 7 -7.16 5.60 51.56
CA ILE A 7 -7.60 4.68 50.50
C ILE A 7 -8.29 5.43 49.36
N ILE A 8 -9.22 6.35 49.69
CA ILE A 8 -9.93 7.14 48.67
C ILE A 8 -8.95 8.02 47.88
N LEU A 9 -8.01 8.69 48.55
CA LEU A 9 -6.99 9.49 47.85
C LEU A 9 -6.15 8.61 46.91
N SER A 10 -5.72 7.43 47.38
CA SER A 10 -4.91 6.51 46.57
C SER A 10 -5.64 6.01 45.32
N LEU A 11 -6.95 5.75 45.44
CA LEU A 11 -7.79 5.35 44.31
C LEU A 11 -7.96 6.49 43.29
N ILE A 12 -8.17 7.73 43.76
CA ILE A 12 -8.28 8.90 42.88
C ILE A 12 -6.96 9.11 42.13
N LEU A 13 -5.83 9.08 42.83
CA LEU A 13 -4.50 9.21 42.21
C LEU A 13 -4.27 8.11 41.16
N LEU A 14 -4.57 6.85 41.49
CA LEU A 14 -4.44 5.74 40.55
C LEU A 14 -5.30 5.95 39.29
N ASN A 15 -6.55 6.41 39.46
CA ASN A 15 -7.47 6.64 38.35
C ASN A 15 -7.02 7.80 37.45
N THR A 16 -6.49 8.89 38.04
CA THR A 16 -5.96 10.02 37.26
C THR A 16 -4.75 9.66 36.41
N VAL A 17 -3.86 8.81 36.94
CA VAL A 17 -2.67 8.34 36.21
C VAL A 17 -3.08 7.42 35.05
N ALA A 18 -4.06 6.54 35.25
CA ALA A 18 -4.56 5.66 34.19
C ALA A 18 -5.18 6.45 33.02
N VAL A 19 -6.03 7.44 33.31
CA VAL A 19 -6.64 8.31 32.29
C VAL A 19 -5.58 9.11 31.53
N ALA A 20 -4.57 9.66 32.23
CA ALA A 20 -3.49 10.39 31.58
C ALA A 20 -2.66 9.51 30.63
N ALA A 21 -2.38 8.26 31.02
CA ALA A 21 -1.68 7.29 30.19
C ALA A 21 -2.51 6.86 28.95
N GLU A 22 -3.82 6.65 29.10
CA GLU A 22 -4.70 6.38 27.97
C GLU A 22 -4.74 7.54 26.98
N GLN A 23 -4.85 8.77 27.49
CA GLN A 23 -4.89 9.97 26.65
C GLN A 23 -3.57 10.17 25.88
N SER A 24 -2.41 9.94 26.49
CA SER A 24 -1.13 10.03 25.78
C SER A 24 -1.02 8.98 24.67
N ILE A 25 -1.44 7.73 24.94
CA ILE A 25 -1.44 6.66 23.93
C ILE A 25 -2.36 7.00 22.76
N GLN A 26 -3.56 7.54 23.03
CA GLN A 26 -4.48 7.96 21.98
C GLN A 26 -3.91 9.12 21.16
N GLN A 27 -3.25 10.08 21.82
CA GLN A 27 -2.67 11.22 21.14
C GLN A 27 -1.48 10.82 20.25
N ASP A 28 -0.62 9.93 20.72
CA ASP A 28 0.46 9.35 19.91
C ASP A 28 -0.11 8.55 18.72
N LEU A 29 -1.14 7.75 18.95
CA LEU A 29 -1.80 6.99 17.88
C LEU A 29 -2.46 7.88 16.82
N ILE A 30 -3.08 8.98 17.25
CA ILE A 30 -3.68 9.98 16.34
C ILE A 30 -2.57 10.71 15.57
N HIS A 31 -1.47 11.05 16.25
CA HIS A 31 -0.32 11.69 15.64
C HIS A 31 0.32 10.81 14.56
N ASP A 32 0.51 9.52 14.84
CA ASP A 32 1.05 8.55 13.89
C ASP A 32 0.15 8.41 12.65
N LYS A 33 -1.18 8.32 12.85
CA LYS A 33 -2.13 8.27 11.73
C LYS A 33 -2.10 9.53 10.88
N ALA A 34 -1.98 10.70 11.51
CA ALA A 34 -1.89 11.97 10.80
C ALA A 34 -0.61 12.07 9.96
N ILE A 35 0.54 11.64 10.51
CA ILE A 35 1.80 11.57 9.77
C ILE A 35 1.68 10.63 8.57
N LEU A 36 1.11 9.43 8.76
CA LEU A 36 0.89 8.48 7.66
C LEU A 36 -0.01 9.07 6.58
N ALA A 37 -1.12 9.73 6.95
CA ALA A 37 -2.00 10.38 6.00
C ALA A 37 -1.26 11.45 5.17
N GLU A 38 -0.47 12.30 5.83
CA GLU A 38 0.33 13.33 5.15
C GLU A 38 1.36 12.73 4.19
N GLU A 39 2.07 11.67 4.59
CA GLU A 39 3.06 11.00 3.75
C GLU A 39 2.44 10.43 2.47
N TYR A 40 1.35 9.68 2.60
CA TYR A 40 0.64 9.13 1.44
C TYR A 40 0.02 10.23 0.56
N SER A 41 -0.45 11.34 1.14
CA SER A 41 -0.94 12.49 0.39
C SER A 41 0.16 13.12 -0.48
N ASN A 42 1.37 13.22 0.06
CA ASN A 42 2.54 13.76 -0.65
C ASN A 42 2.99 12.84 -1.79
N ILE A 43 2.99 11.52 -1.56
CA ILE A 43 3.27 10.52 -2.61
C ILE A 43 2.20 10.57 -3.71
N GLY A 44 0.92 10.58 -3.34
CA GLY A 44 -0.20 10.69 -4.28
C GLY A 44 -0.11 11.95 -5.13
N SER A 45 0.19 13.09 -4.51
CA SER A 45 0.40 14.36 -5.20
C SER A 45 1.58 14.33 -6.17
N SER A 46 2.65 13.60 -5.82
CA SER A 46 3.81 13.41 -6.69
C SER A 46 3.45 12.57 -7.91
N PHE A 47 2.70 11.47 -7.73
CA PHE A 47 2.20 10.67 -8.85
C PHE A 47 1.22 11.44 -9.74
N LEU A 48 0.38 12.29 -9.15
CA LEU A 48 -0.54 13.15 -9.91
C LEU A 48 0.23 14.12 -10.82
N ARG A 49 1.31 14.74 -10.34
CA ARG A 49 2.20 15.59 -11.16
C ARG A 49 2.90 14.82 -12.28
N LEU A 50 3.26 13.56 -12.01
CA LEU A 50 3.83 12.64 -13.00
C LEU A 50 2.79 12.04 -13.95
N LYS A 51 1.51 12.44 -13.83
CA LYS A 51 0.37 11.90 -14.58
C LYS A 51 0.13 10.40 -14.40
N LYS A 52 0.71 9.79 -13.36
CA LYS A 52 0.51 8.37 -13.00
C LYS A 52 -0.77 8.22 -12.19
N TYR A 53 -1.92 8.35 -12.85
CA TYR A 53 -3.20 8.59 -12.18
C TYR A 53 -3.63 7.42 -11.28
N HIS A 54 -3.41 6.17 -11.70
CA HIS A 54 -3.74 5.01 -10.87
C HIS A 54 -2.98 5.01 -9.54
N LYS A 55 -1.66 5.25 -9.59
CA LYS A 55 -0.83 5.31 -8.39
C LYS A 55 -1.19 6.50 -7.51
N ALA A 56 -1.56 7.63 -8.10
CA ALA A 56 -2.06 8.78 -7.36
C ALA A 56 -3.35 8.41 -6.59
N ILE A 57 -4.32 7.78 -7.26
CA ILE A 57 -5.59 7.35 -6.66
C ILE A 57 -5.36 6.39 -5.49
N GLU A 58 -4.51 5.38 -5.67
CA GLU A 58 -4.18 4.41 -4.62
C GLU A 58 -3.62 5.09 -3.36
N ASN A 59 -2.72 6.06 -3.52
CA ASN A 59 -2.14 6.79 -2.40
C ASN A 59 -3.16 7.73 -1.73
N PHE A 60 -4.06 8.35 -2.49
CA PHE A 60 -5.15 9.13 -1.91
C PHE A 60 -6.17 8.25 -1.17
N ASP A 61 -6.43 7.02 -1.62
CA ASP A 61 -7.26 6.05 -0.89
C ASP A 61 -6.64 5.67 0.45
N ILE A 62 -5.32 5.48 0.48
CA ILE A 62 -4.60 5.22 1.74
C ILE A 62 -4.64 6.45 2.65
N THR A 63 -4.49 7.66 2.10
CA THR A 63 -4.62 8.91 2.86
C THR A 63 -5.98 8.99 3.55
N ILE A 64 -7.06 8.76 2.80
CA ILE A 64 -8.44 8.76 3.31
C ILE A 64 -8.66 7.68 4.37
N LYS A 65 -7.99 6.53 4.25
CA LYS A 65 -8.05 5.46 5.26
C LYS A 65 -7.44 5.88 6.60
N TYR A 66 -6.33 6.63 6.58
CA TYR A 66 -5.66 7.08 7.81
C TYR A 66 -6.29 8.35 8.39
N ASP A 67 -6.69 9.28 7.54
CA ASP A 67 -7.44 10.48 7.90
C ASP A 67 -8.63 10.70 6.94
N PRO A 68 -9.82 10.22 7.32
CA PRO A 68 -11.04 10.43 6.53
C PRO A 68 -11.44 11.90 6.38
N SER A 69 -10.87 12.81 7.17
CA SER A 69 -11.14 14.26 7.12
C SER A 69 -10.15 15.03 6.24
N TYR A 70 -9.17 14.34 5.63
CA TYR A 70 -8.14 14.95 4.78
C TYR A 70 -8.72 15.44 3.44
N ALA A 71 -9.35 16.61 3.44
CA ALA A 71 -10.11 17.15 2.31
C ALA A 71 -9.32 17.21 1.00
N SER A 72 -8.03 17.56 1.07
CA SER A 72 -7.14 17.64 -0.10
C SER A 72 -6.99 16.28 -0.81
N ALA A 73 -7.08 15.16 -0.10
CA ALA A 73 -6.98 13.84 -0.69
C ALA A 73 -8.18 13.53 -1.60
N TYR A 74 -9.40 13.87 -1.18
CA TYR A 74 -10.60 13.74 -2.01
C TYR A 74 -10.54 14.63 -3.26
N ASN A 75 -10.13 15.89 -3.09
CA ASN A 75 -9.99 16.84 -4.21
C ASN A 75 -8.96 16.35 -5.23
N ASN A 76 -7.80 15.88 -4.76
CA ASN A 76 -6.74 15.39 -5.65
C ASN A 76 -7.10 14.05 -6.29
N LYS A 77 -7.81 13.17 -5.57
CA LYS A 77 -8.38 11.94 -6.14
C LYS A 77 -9.40 12.27 -7.23
N GLY A 78 -10.26 13.26 -7.00
CA GLY A 78 -11.17 13.79 -8.01
C GLY A 78 -10.43 14.26 -9.26
N THR A 79 -9.39 15.08 -9.09
CA THR A 79 -8.51 15.51 -10.19
C THR A 79 -7.89 14.33 -10.94
N ALA A 80 -7.42 13.31 -10.22
CA ALA A 80 -6.85 12.10 -10.83
C ALA A 80 -7.90 11.27 -11.60
N LEU A 81 -9.16 11.31 -11.18
CA LEU A 81 -10.28 10.62 -11.82
C LEU A 81 -10.87 11.42 -13.00
N ASP A 82 -10.76 12.73 -13.01
CA ASP A 82 -11.36 13.59 -14.05
C ASP A 82 -10.46 13.75 -15.28
N ASP A 83 -9.18 13.34 -15.22
CA ASP A 83 -8.28 13.49 -16.37
C ASP A 83 -8.67 12.53 -17.52
N PRO A 84 -9.07 13.05 -18.70
CA PRO A 84 -9.52 12.25 -19.85
C PRO A 84 -8.39 11.43 -20.51
N ARG A 85 -7.15 11.47 -20.00
CA ARG A 85 -6.03 10.60 -20.45
C ARG A 85 -6.07 9.18 -19.88
N LYS A 86 -7.09 8.83 -19.10
CA LYS A 86 -7.41 7.46 -18.65
C LYS A 86 -7.20 6.33 -19.67
N PRO A 87 -7.53 6.46 -20.98
CA PRO A 87 -7.28 5.37 -21.91
C PRO A 87 -5.79 5.17 -22.22
N LEU A 88 -4.93 6.19 -22.20
CA LEU A 88 -3.53 6.05 -22.65
C LEU A 88 -2.66 5.26 -21.65
N GLU A 89 -2.75 5.55 -20.35
CA GLU A 89 -1.99 4.79 -19.34
C GLU A 89 -2.55 3.38 -19.11
N ALA A 90 -3.86 3.19 -19.27
CA ALA A 90 -4.47 1.87 -19.26
C ALA A 90 -3.99 1.05 -20.46
N ILE A 91 -4.00 1.63 -21.67
CA ILE A 91 -3.48 0.99 -22.89
C ILE A 91 -1.99 0.68 -22.75
N GLU A 92 -1.18 1.59 -22.21
CA GLU A 92 0.27 1.35 -22.03
C GLU A 92 0.54 0.21 -21.04
N ASN A 93 -0.17 0.15 -19.90
CA ASN A 93 -0.05 -0.96 -18.96
C ASN A 93 -0.60 -2.29 -19.53
N PHE A 94 -1.71 -2.27 -20.27
CA PHE A 94 -2.22 -3.46 -20.95
C PHE A 94 -1.21 -3.97 -22.00
N ASN A 95 -0.58 -3.07 -22.75
CA ASN A 95 0.43 -3.42 -23.75
C ASN A 95 1.69 -4.01 -23.12
N ILE A 96 2.17 -3.45 -22.01
CA ILE A 96 3.30 -4.00 -21.25
C ILE A 96 2.94 -5.40 -20.73
N ASN A 97 1.74 -5.59 -20.17
CA ASN A 97 1.31 -6.88 -19.64
C ASN A 97 1.22 -7.95 -20.74
N LEU A 98 0.61 -7.62 -21.89
CA LEU A 98 0.53 -8.50 -23.06
C LEU A 98 1.91 -8.83 -23.64
N THR A 99 2.84 -7.87 -23.65
CA THR A 99 4.21 -8.08 -24.16
C THR A 99 5.00 -9.01 -23.24
N MET A 100 4.88 -8.80 -21.93
CA MET A 100 5.48 -9.67 -20.91
C MET A 100 4.91 -11.09 -20.96
N GLN A 101 3.58 -11.21 -21.06
CA GLN A 101 2.91 -12.52 -21.15
C GLN A 101 3.31 -13.28 -22.42
N LYS A 102 3.44 -12.57 -23.56
CA LYS A 102 3.95 -13.16 -24.81
C LYS A 102 5.41 -13.59 -24.70
N HIS A 103 6.26 -12.82 -24.01
CA HIS A 103 7.65 -13.20 -23.75
C HIS A 103 7.76 -14.45 -22.85
N ILE A 104 6.94 -14.54 -21.80
CA ILE A 104 6.90 -15.70 -20.90
C ILE A 104 6.53 -16.97 -21.67
N VAL A 105 5.46 -16.96 -22.47
CA VAL A 105 5.02 -18.13 -23.25
C VAL A 105 6.08 -18.59 -24.25
N ILE A 106 6.82 -17.65 -24.87
CA ILE A 106 7.91 -18.00 -25.78
C ILE A 106 9.04 -18.70 -25.01
N ILE A 107 9.46 -18.17 -23.87
CA ILE A 107 10.54 -18.75 -23.05
C ILE A 107 10.17 -20.16 -22.57
N GLU A 108 8.95 -20.36 -22.04
CA GLU A 108 8.48 -21.68 -21.59
C GLU A 108 8.50 -22.72 -22.72
N ASN A 109 8.06 -22.35 -23.93
CA ASN A 109 8.09 -23.25 -25.07
C ASN A 109 9.51 -23.62 -25.50
N TYR A 110 10.46 -22.68 -25.44
CA TYR A 110 11.87 -22.96 -25.74
C TYR A 110 12.52 -23.84 -24.67
N ASP A 111 12.27 -23.57 -23.39
CA ASP A 111 12.81 -24.35 -22.28
C ASP A 111 12.30 -25.81 -22.32
N THR A 112 11.01 -26.00 -22.64
CA THR A 112 10.42 -27.33 -22.79
C THR A 112 11.05 -28.08 -23.97
N ALA A 113 11.24 -27.41 -25.12
CA ALA A 113 11.88 -28.00 -26.30
C ALA A 113 13.36 -28.35 -26.06
N LEU A 114 14.10 -27.53 -25.31
CA LEU A 114 15.48 -27.82 -24.91
C LEU A 114 15.56 -29.02 -23.97
N LEU A 115 14.63 -29.14 -23.03
CA LEU A 115 14.56 -30.28 -22.11
C LEU A 115 14.31 -31.61 -22.85
N ASP A 116 13.43 -31.59 -23.86
CA ASP A 116 13.15 -32.74 -24.71
C ASP A 116 14.37 -33.14 -25.56
N ILE A 117 15.08 -32.15 -26.11
CA ILE A 117 16.32 -32.38 -26.85
C ILE A 117 17.39 -33.00 -25.94
N ASP A 118 17.60 -32.46 -24.74
CA ASP A 118 18.59 -32.98 -23.78
C ASP A 118 18.24 -34.40 -23.31
N GLN A 119 16.97 -34.71 -23.06
CA GLN A 119 16.54 -36.07 -22.77
C GLN A 119 16.79 -37.02 -23.95
N SER A 120 16.51 -36.57 -25.18
CA SER A 120 16.74 -37.38 -26.38
C SER A 120 18.23 -37.68 -26.61
N ILE A 121 19.11 -36.69 -26.38
CA ILE A 121 20.57 -36.86 -26.47
C ILE A 121 21.08 -37.82 -25.40
N LYS A 122 20.58 -37.67 -24.16
CA LYS A 122 20.93 -38.55 -23.04
C LYS A 122 20.44 -39.99 -23.26
N PHE A 123 19.25 -40.15 -23.83
CA PHE A 123 18.73 -41.46 -24.23
C PHE A 123 19.62 -42.09 -25.30
N THR A 124 19.92 -41.37 -26.39
CA THR A 124 20.75 -41.86 -27.50
C THR A 124 22.15 -42.29 -27.05
N LYS A 125 22.78 -41.55 -26.13
CA LYS A 125 24.07 -41.93 -25.52
C LYS A 125 24.02 -43.15 -24.60
N LYS A 126 22.85 -43.52 -24.08
CA LYS A 126 22.68 -44.68 -23.17
C LYS A 126 22.48 -45.99 -23.93
N ILE A 127 22.00 -45.92 -25.18
CA ILE A 127 21.76 -47.08 -26.05
C ILE A 127 22.88 -47.33 -27.08
N SER A 128 23.91 -46.47 -27.14
CA SER A 128 25.16 -46.68 -27.90
C SER A 128 26.26 -47.26 -27.01
#